data_AF-A0A7Y3VBA7-F1
#
_entry.id   AF-A0A7Y3VBA7-F1
#
_cell.length_a   1.000
_cell.length_b   1.000
_cell.length_c   1.000
_cell.angle_alpha   90.00
_cell.angle_beta   90.00
_cell.angle_gamma   90.00
#
_symmetry.space_group_name_H-M   'P 1'
#
loop_
_entity.id
_entity.type
_entity.pdbx_description
1 polymer ?
#
loop_
_entity_poly.entity_id
_entity_poly.type
_entity_poly.pdbx_seq_one_letter_code
_entity_poly.pdbx_strand_id
1 'polypeptide(L)'
;MKASELKQRLNDIPSDIDPDIVMGESWLPEQLVGTQLDDELLFLQFDNAPQENEGEEEGRGFVEHEIDLIRYQLAQIFRGESGQREKIEALVAMLLAAHEMTSAEFIEMISEQL
;
A
#
# COMPACT_ATOMS: atom_id res chain seq x y z
N MET A 1 4.79 -20.47 3.85
CA MET A 1 5.00 -20.87 5.26
C MET A 1 3.78 -21.65 5.72
N LYS A 2 3.94 -22.74 6.47
CA LYS A 2 2.82 -23.46 7.10
C LYS A 2 2.44 -22.81 8.44
N ALA A 3 1.21 -22.98 8.91
CA ALA A 3 0.76 -22.41 10.19
C ALA A 3 1.62 -22.85 11.38
N SER A 4 2.18 -24.07 11.35
CA SER A 4 3.11 -24.57 12.37
C SER A 4 4.43 -23.80 12.41
N GLU A 5 4.96 -23.41 11.25
CA GLU A 5 6.18 -22.61 11.14
C GLU A 5 5.95 -21.18 11.64
N LEU A 6 4.79 -20.60 11.33
CA LEU A 6 4.39 -19.28 11.84
C LEU A 6 4.29 -19.31 13.37
N LYS A 7 3.62 -20.32 13.95
CA LYS A 7 3.54 -20.50 15.41
C LYS A 7 4.90 -20.56 16.07
N GLN A 8 5.86 -21.27 15.46
CA GLN A 8 7.22 -21.33 15.98
C GLN A 8 7.87 -19.94 16.03
N ARG A 9 7.77 -19.17 14.95
CA ARG A 9 8.32 -17.80 14.90
C ARG A 9 7.66 -16.86 15.90
N LEU A 10 6.35 -16.98 16.12
CA LEU A 10 5.63 -16.21 17.13
C LEU A 10 6.10 -16.57 18.56
N ASN A 11 6.40 -17.85 18.81
CA ASN A 11 6.94 -18.28 20.11
C ASN A 11 8.39 -17.82 20.35
N ASP A 12 9.12 -17.44 19.30
CA ASP A 12 10.49 -16.92 19.40
C ASP A 12 10.51 -15.41 19.78
N ILE A 13 9.36 -14.74 19.81
CA ILE A 13 9.24 -13.33 20.22
C ILE A 13 9.53 -13.21 21.73
N PRO A 14 10.38 -12.27 22.17
CA PRO A 14 10.65 -12.04 23.58
C PRO A 14 9.38 -11.75 24.39
N SER A 15 9.24 -12.37 25.57
CA SER A 15 8.02 -12.29 26.40
C SER A 15 7.71 -10.89 26.95
N ASP A 16 8.66 -9.96 26.86
CA ASP A 16 8.54 -8.56 27.26
C ASP A 16 8.08 -7.63 26.12
N ILE A 17 7.85 -8.18 24.92
CA ILE A 17 7.40 -7.43 23.74
C ILE A 17 6.08 -8.02 23.25
N ASP A 18 5.08 -7.16 23.01
CA ASP A 18 3.79 -7.50 22.41
C ASP A 18 3.66 -6.75 21.07
N PRO A 19 4.29 -7.26 19.99
CA PRO A 19 4.30 -6.55 18.72
C PRO A 19 2.98 -6.75 17.96
N ASP A 20 2.53 -5.70 17.28
CA ASP A 20 1.46 -5.82 16.29
C ASP A 20 1.91 -6.72 15.13
N ILE A 21 0.99 -7.58 14.67
CA ILE A 21 1.23 -8.39 13.47
C ILE A 21 0.93 -7.53 12.26
N VAL A 22 1.95 -7.27 11.45
CA VAL A 22 1.84 -6.42 10.27
C VAL A 22 2.25 -7.15 9.00
N MET A 23 1.78 -6.65 7.87
CA MET A 23 2.29 -6.98 6.54
C MET A 23 2.60 -5.71 5.74
N GLY A 24 3.09 -5.86 4.52
CA GLY A 24 3.50 -4.73 3.69
C GLY A 24 4.95 -4.29 3.97
N GLU A 25 5.26 -3.05 3.62
CA GLU A 25 6.59 -2.48 3.77
C GLU A 25 6.78 -1.89 5.18
N SER A 26 8.02 -1.85 5.67
CA SER A 26 8.29 -1.33 7.02
C SER A 26 7.91 0.14 7.21
N TRP A 27 7.78 0.91 6.13
CA TRP A 27 7.39 2.32 6.13
C TRP A 27 5.90 2.55 5.86
N LEU A 28 5.16 1.49 5.51
CA LEU A 28 3.70 1.52 5.36
C LEU A 28 3.13 0.15 5.76
N PRO A 29 3.23 -0.21 7.06
CA PRO A 29 2.74 -1.48 7.53
C PRO A 29 1.21 -1.49 7.62
N GLU A 30 0.61 -2.57 7.13
CA GLU A 30 -0.81 -2.87 7.32
C GLU A 30 -0.96 -3.78 8.55
N GLN A 31 -1.84 -3.44 9.48
CA GLN A 31 -2.04 -4.18 10.73
C GLN A 31 -3.09 -5.27 10.58
N LEU A 32 -2.82 -6.45 11.16
CA LEU A 32 -3.77 -7.55 11.22
C LEU A 32 -4.93 -7.19 12.16
N VAL A 33 -6.09 -6.87 11.59
CA VAL A 33 -7.30 -6.49 12.33
C VAL A 33 -8.28 -7.64 12.53
N GLY A 34 -8.12 -8.74 11.79
CA GLY A 34 -9.02 -9.88 11.87
C GLY A 34 -8.40 -11.17 11.40
N THR A 35 -8.87 -12.28 11.97
CA THR A 35 -8.50 -13.63 11.53
C THR A 35 -9.73 -14.51 11.48
N GLN A 36 -9.83 -15.36 10.46
CA GLN A 36 -10.89 -16.37 10.36
C GLN A 36 -10.29 -17.70 9.91
N LEU A 37 -10.56 -18.76 10.68
CA LEU A 37 -10.23 -20.12 10.26
C LEU A 37 -11.46 -20.71 9.56
N ASP A 38 -11.27 -21.17 8.33
CA ASP A 38 -12.27 -21.92 7.57
C ASP A 38 -11.64 -23.25 7.10
N ASP A 39 -12.06 -24.34 7.74
CA ASP A 39 -11.48 -25.68 7.60
C ASP A 39 -9.93 -25.67 7.80
N GLU A 40 -9.16 -25.95 6.75
CA GLU A 40 -7.70 -25.97 6.78
C GLU A 40 -7.05 -24.62 6.40
N LEU A 41 -7.85 -23.57 6.14
CA LEU A 41 -7.38 -22.27 5.65
C LEU A 41 -7.52 -21.18 6.72
N LEU A 42 -6.42 -20.52 7.07
CA LEU A 42 -6.41 -19.34 7.94
C LEU A 42 -6.41 -18.08 7.08
N PHE A 43 -7.52 -17.35 7.11
CA PHE A 43 -7.68 -16.04 6.49
C PHE A 43 -7.24 -14.96 7.45
N LEU A 44 -6.47 -13.99 6.94
CA LEU A 44 -5.93 -12.85 7.66
C LEU A 44 -6.47 -11.59 6.99
N GLN A 45 -7.08 -10.70 7.77
CA GLN A 45 -7.61 -9.43 7.31
C GLN A 45 -6.75 -8.31 7.88
N PHE A 46 -6.16 -7.52 7.00
CA PHE A 46 -5.34 -6.36 7.35
C PHE A 46 -6.14 -5.07 7.11
N ASP A 47 -5.78 -3.99 7.83
CA ASP A 47 -6.33 -2.68 7.52
C ASP A 47 -5.68 -2.10 6.25
N ASN A 48 -6.50 -1.47 5.40
CA ASN A 48 -5.98 -0.74 4.24
C ASN A 48 -5.64 0.72 4.61
N ALA A 49 -5.47 1.01 5.90
CA ALA A 49 -5.47 2.38 6.40
C ALA A 49 -4.03 2.89 6.56
N PRO A 50 -3.58 3.90 5.80
CA PRO A 50 -2.34 4.58 6.12
C PRO A 50 -2.47 5.18 7.53
N GLN A 51 -1.58 4.80 8.45
CA GLN A 51 -1.54 5.40 9.78
C GLN A 51 -1.16 6.89 9.65
N GLU A 52 -2.06 7.79 10.08
CA GLU A 52 -1.88 9.25 10.00
C GLU A 52 -0.72 9.81 10.86
N ASN A 53 0.06 8.96 11.56
CA ASN A 53 0.85 9.40 12.73
C ASN A 53 2.36 9.15 12.72
N GLU A 54 3.02 8.90 11.60
CA GLU A 54 4.50 8.81 11.60
C GLU A 54 5.18 10.07 11.07
N GLY A 55 4.79 11.23 11.59
CA GLY A 55 5.51 12.47 11.37
C GLY A 55 6.92 12.38 11.96
N GLU A 56 7.90 12.75 11.14
CA GLU A 56 9.27 13.14 11.50
C GLU A 56 10.39 12.10 11.27
N GLU A 57 11.23 12.48 10.29
CA GLU A 57 12.64 12.14 10.10
C GLU A 57 13.04 10.82 9.41
N GLU A 58 13.45 11.01 8.16
CA GLU A 58 14.40 10.21 7.35
C GLU A 58 13.89 9.05 6.49
N GLY A 59 12.62 8.64 6.60
CA GLY A 59 11.98 7.71 5.64
C GLY A 59 11.05 8.35 4.60
N ARG A 60 10.59 9.59 4.86
CA ARG A 60 9.48 10.25 4.12
C ARG A 60 9.83 10.81 2.73
N GLY A 61 11.11 10.87 2.37
CA GLY A 61 11.54 11.43 1.08
C GLY A 61 11.01 10.64 -0.13
N PHE A 62 10.82 9.32 0.02
CA PHE A 62 10.22 8.48 -1.02
C PHE A 62 8.73 8.80 -1.21
N VAL A 63 7.96 8.88 -0.11
CA VAL A 63 6.52 9.15 -0.15
C VAL A 63 6.20 10.55 -0.70
N GLU A 64 6.97 11.58 -0.33
CA GLU A 64 6.77 12.92 -0.91
C GLU A 64 7.04 12.95 -2.42
N HIS A 65 8.09 12.28 -2.88
CA HIS A 65 8.40 12.18 -4.30
C HIS A 65 7.30 11.44 -5.09
N GLU A 66 6.78 10.35 -4.52
CA GLU A 66 5.67 9.58 -5.10
C GLU A 66 4.38 10.40 -5.19
N ILE A 67 4.04 11.13 -4.12
CA ILE A 67 2.90 12.05 -4.12
C ILE A 67 3.09 13.13 -5.18
N ASP A 68 4.29 13.69 -5.31
CA ASP A 68 4.59 14.72 -6.31
C ASP A 68 4.51 14.16 -7.74
N LEU A 69 4.90 12.90 -7.96
CA LEU A 69 4.73 12.21 -9.23
C LEU A 69 3.25 12.02 -9.59
N ILE A 70 2.43 11.59 -8.62
CA ILE A 70 0.97 11.47 -8.81
C ILE A 70 0.36 12.84 -9.11
N ARG A 71 0.72 13.87 -8.34
CA ARG A 71 0.27 15.26 -8.59
C ARG A 71 0.66 15.73 -9.98
N TYR A 72 1.89 15.44 -10.39
CA TYR A 72 2.39 15.77 -11.72
C TYR A 72 1.53 15.11 -12.80
N GLN A 73 1.27 13.81 -12.70
CA GLN A 73 0.46 13.08 -13.69
C GLN A 73 -0.98 13.57 -13.74
N LEU A 74 -1.61 13.80 -12.58
CA LEU A 74 -2.93 14.43 -12.52
C LEU A 74 -2.93 15.80 -13.21
N ALA A 75 -1.92 16.63 -12.96
CA ALA A 75 -1.79 17.93 -13.60
C ALA A 75 -1.65 17.81 -15.12
N GLN A 76 -0.96 16.79 -15.65
CA GLN A 76 -0.90 16.53 -17.10
C GLN A 76 -2.27 16.17 -17.66
N ILE A 77 -3.00 15.26 -17.00
CA ILE A 77 -4.38 14.89 -17.40
C ILE A 77 -5.26 16.14 -17.46
N PHE A 78 -5.18 17.03 -16.47
CA PHE A 78 -6.00 18.24 -16.44
C PHE A 78 -5.54 19.32 -17.43
N ARG A 79 -4.24 19.46 -17.68
CA ARG A 79 -3.68 20.44 -18.63
C ARG A 79 -3.86 20.05 -20.09
N GLY A 80 -3.98 18.76 -20.39
CA GLY A 80 -4.18 18.29 -21.75
C GLY A 80 -5.39 18.95 -22.42
N GLU A 81 -5.30 19.17 -23.73
CA GLU A 81 -6.39 19.73 -24.55
C GLU A 81 -7.57 18.73 -24.75
N SER A 82 -7.50 17.57 -24.13
CA SER A 82 -8.53 16.54 -24.18
C SER A 82 -9.85 17.01 -23.57
N GLY A 83 -10.95 16.46 -24.07
CA GLY A 83 -12.27 16.77 -23.57
C GLY A 83 -12.51 16.20 -22.17
N GLN A 84 -13.59 16.66 -21.54
CA GLN A 84 -13.96 16.24 -20.19
C GLN A 84 -14.13 14.71 -20.10
N ARG A 85 -14.67 14.08 -21.15
CA ARG A 85 -14.87 12.63 -21.18
C ARG A 85 -13.54 11.90 -21.15
N GLU A 86 -12.58 12.26 -22.01
CA GLU A 86 -11.28 11.60 -22.04
C GLU A 86 -10.52 11.77 -20.71
N LYS A 87 -10.64 12.92 -20.06
CA LYS A 87 -10.05 13.15 -18.72
C LYS A 87 -10.65 12.23 -17.67
N ILE A 88 -11.96 12.04 -17.69
CA ILE A 88 -12.65 11.11 -16.77
C ILE A 88 -12.14 9.69 -17.00
N GLU A 89 -12.07 9.23 -18.25
CA GLU A 89 -11.57 7.89 -18.56
C GLU A 89 -10.12 7.68 -18.12
N ALA A 90 -9.25 8.69 -18.31
CA ALA A 90 -7.87 8.65 -17.84
C ALA A 90 -7.77 8.54 -16.31
N LEU A 91 -8.59 9.30 -15.58
CA LEU A 91 -8.64 9.22 -14.12
C LEU A 91 -9.16 7.86 -13.64
N VAL A 92 -10.20 7.32 -14.29
CA VAL A 92 -10.74 5.99 -13.98
C VAL A 92 -9.69 4.91 -14.20
N ALA A 93 -8.97 4.94 -15.33
CA ALA A 93 -7.90 3.99 -15.62
C ALA A 93 -6.78 4.07 -14.58
N MET A 94 -6.38 5.28 -14.18
CA MET A 94 -5.35 5.49 -13.16
C MET A 94 -5.77 4.93 -11.79
N LEU A 95 -7.04 5.12 -11.40
CA LEU A 95 -7.58 4.61 -10.14
C LEU A 95 -7.71 3.08 -10.13
N LEU A 96 -8.09 2.47 -11.26
CA LEU A 96 -8.14 1.02 -11.40
C LEU A 96 -6.74 0.41 -11.26
N ALA A 97 -5.74 0.98 -11.94
CA ALA A 97 -4.35 0.54 -11.81
C ALA A 97 -3.85 0.63 -10.36
N ALA A 98 -4.11 1.75 -9.68
CA ALA A 98 -3.73 1.93 -8.28
C ALA A 98 -4.42 0.94 -7.32
N HIS A 99 -5.60 0.43 -7.68
CA HIS A 99 -6.33 -0.55 -6.88
C HIS A 99 -5.87 -1.98 -7.14
N GLU A 100 -5.36 -2.29 -8.33
CA GLU A 100 -4.96 -3.64 -8.73
C GLU A 100 -3.47 -3.94 -8.46
N MET A 101 -2.65 -2.91 -8.31
CA MET A 101 -1.20 -3.00 -8.20
C MET A 101 -0.71 -2.65 -6.79
N THR A 102 0.48 -3.12 -6.41
CA THR A 102 1.16 -2.59 -5.22
C THR A 102 1.55 -1.13 -5.45
N SER A 103 1.75 -0.36 -4.37
CA SER A 103 2.15 1.05 -4.49
C SER A 103 3.43 1.23 -5.30
N ALA A 104 4.44 0.36 -5.11
CA ALA A 104 5.69 0.42 -5.85
C ALA A 104 5.48 0.17 -7.37
N GLU A 105 4.71 -0.86 -7.73
CA GLU A 105 4.41 -1.17 -9.13
C GLU A 105 3.58 -0.06 -9.79
N PHE A 106 2.64 0.56 -9.06
CA PHE A 106 1.86 1.68 -9.57
C PHE A 106 2.73 2.92 -9.83
N ILE A 107 3.63 3.25 -8.90
CA ILE A 107 4.58 4.36 -9.04
C ILE A 107 5.52 4.13 -10.22
N GLU A 108 6.03 2.91 -10.40
CA GLU A 108 6.84 2.52 -11.55
C GLU A 108 6.06 2.75 -12.85
N MET A 109 4.83 2.24 -12.94
CA MET A 109 3.96 2.40 -14.12
C MET A 109 3.75 3.87 -14.51
N ILE A 110 3.45 4.76 -13.55
CA ILE A 110 3.23 6.18 -13.86
C ILE A 110 4.53 6.95 -14.11
N SER A 111 5.67 6.43 -13.67
CA SER A 111 6.99 7.00 -13.93
C SER A 111 7.49 6.72 -15.35
N GLU A 112 7.11 5.60 -15.96
CA GLU A 112 7.47 5.23 -17.34
C GLU A 112 6.73 6.05 -18.41
N GLN A 113 5.70 6.81 -18.00
CA GLN A 113 4.92 7.69 -18.88
C GLN A 113 5.50 9.12 -18.99
N LEU A 114 6.68 9.37 -18.41
CA LEU A 114 7.42 10.65 -18.46
C LEU A 114 8.29 10.81 -19.71
#